data_AF-A0A6L9ISK5-F1
#
_entry.id   AF-A0A6L9ISK5-F1
#
_cell.length_a   1.000
_cell.length_b   1.000
_cell.length_c   1.000
_cell.angle_alpha   90.00
_cell.angle_beta   90.00
_cell.angle_gamma   90.00
#
_symmetry.space_group_name_H-M   'P 1'
#
loop_
_entity.id
_entity.type
_entity.pdbx_description
1 polymer ?
#
loop_
_entity_poly.entity_id
_entity_poly.type
_entity_poly.pdbx_seq_one_letter_code
_entity_poly.pdbx_strand_id
1 'polypeptide(L)'
;MQRERVAEDIFVFISERYAQVTASVVLTTAGVVLFDTLLYPEETRQIQRFVEERLRSTVRYVINSHFHADHTAGTCFFHEAQVIA
;
A
#
# COMPACT_ATOMS: atom_id res chain seq x y z
N MET A 1 -4.71 7.75 9.97
CA MET A 1 -3.60 7.43 9.06
C MET A 1 -3.24 8.68 8.30
N GLN A 2 -2.00 9.12 8.45
CA GLN A 2 -1.47 10.29 7.76
C GLN A 2 -1.07 9.89 6.33
N ARG A 3 -1.40 10.77 5.36
CA ARG A 3 -1.06 10.58 3.95
C ARG A 3 -0.32 11.80 3.43
N GLU A 4 0.83 11.57 2.81
CA GLU A 4 1.63 12.60 2.17
C GLU A 4 1.85 12.28 0.69
N ARG A 5 1.69 13.30 -0.17
CA ARG A 5 2.03 13.21 -1.60
C ARG A 5 3.47 13.69 -1.74
N VAL A 6 4.41 12.77 -1.93
CA VAL A 6 5.85 13.07 -2.01
C VAL A 6 6.23 13.56 -3.41
N ALA A 7 5.61 12.97 -4.43
CA ALA A 7 5.69 13.40 -5.81
C ALA A 7 4.29 13.26 -6.45
N GLU A 8 4.14 13.72 -7.69
CA GLU A 8 2.87 13.66 -8.42
C GLU A 8 2.19 12.28 -8.28
N ASP A 9 2.98 11.23 -8.45
CA ASP A 9 2.54 9.84 -8.56
C ASP A 9 2.99 8.96 -7.38
N ILE A 10 3.51 9.55 -6.30
CA ILE A 10 4.03 8.80 -5.14
C ILE A 10 3.33 9.28 -3.86
N PHE A 11 2.73 8.32 -3.15
CA PHE A 11 2.00 8.56 -1.91
C PHE A 11 2.57 7.70 -0.79
N VAL A 12 2.78 8.30 0.37
CA VAL A 12 3.23 7.60 1.59
C VAL A 12 2.09 7.58 2.59
N PHE A 13 1.88 6.41 3.19
CA PHE A 13 0.94 6.15 4.26
C PHE A 13 1.72 5.84 5.53
N ILE A 14 1.47 6.59 6.59
CA ILE A 14 2.15 6.41 7.87
C ILE A 14 1.13 5.88 8.88
N SER A 15 1.42 4.72 9.47
CA SER A 15 0.56 4.16 10.50
C SER A 15 0.55 5.07 11.72
N GLU A 16 -0.65 5.44 12.16
CA GLU A 16 -0.84 6.17 13.43
C GLU A 16 -1.01 5.20 14.61
N ARG A 17 -1.10 3.89 14.32
CA ARG A 17 -1.42 2.85 15.31
C ARG A 17 -0.21 2.00 15.67
N TYR A 18 0.75 1.82 14.77
CA TYR A 18 1.89 0.94 14.97
C TYR A 18 3.21 1.59 14.53
N ALA A 19 4.01 2.01 15.51
CA ALA A 19 5.41 2.42 15.36
C ALA A 19 5.76 3.39 14.21
N GLN A 20 4.76 4.12 13.67
CA GLN A 20 4.92 5.00 12.50
C GLN A 20 5.55 4.31 11.28
N VAL A 21 5.33 3.00 11.14
CA VAL A 21 5.76 2.26 9.94
C VAL A 21 5.00 2.77 8.71
N THR A 22 5.60 2.58 7.54
CA THR A 22 5.09 3.15 6.30
C THR A 22 4.75 2.10 5.25
N ALA A 23 3.72 2.38 4.47
CA ALA A 23 3.47 1.76 3.18
C ALA A 23 3.44 2.84 2.11
N SER A 24 3.81 2.52 0.88
CA SER A 24 3.88 3.50 -0.21
C SER A 24 3.18 3.01 -1.46
N VAL A 25 2.52 3.93 -2.16
CA VAL A 25 1.89 3.68 -3.46
C VAL A 25 2.64 4.46 -4.53
N VAL A 26 3.02 3.77 -5.59
CA VAL A 26 3.55 4.36 -6.83
C VAL A 26 2.54 4.15 -7.93
N LEU A 27 1.99 5.25 -8.45
CA LEU A 27 1.07 5.25 -9.59
C LEU A 27 1.85 5.21 -10.90
N THR A 28 1.44 4.34 -11.82
CA THR A 28 1.99 4.25 -13.17
C THR A 28 0.87 4.22 -14.20
N THR A 29 1.21 4.33 -15.48
CA THR A 29 0.25 4.16 -16.58
C THR A 29 -0.29 2.73 -16.71
N ALA A 30 0.39 1.73 -16.13
CA ALA A 30 0.01 0.32 -16.19
C ALA A 30 -0.76 -0.16 -14.95
N GLY A 31 -0.89 0.69 -13.93
CA GLY A 31 -1.52 0.39 -12.63
C GLY A 31 -0.65 0.84 -11.46
N VAL A 32 -0.98 0.36 -10.26
CA VAL A 32 -0.31 0.73 -9.01
C VAL A 32 0.66 -0.33 -8.55
N VAL A 33 1.83 0.10 -8.06
CA VAL A 33 2.73 -0.69 -7.23
C VAL A 33 2.53 -0.28 -5.78
N LEU A 34 2.19 -1.24 -4.93
CA LEU A 34 2.11 -1.08 -3.48
C LEU A 34 3.38 -1.64 -2.85
N PHE A 35 4.07 -0.82 -2.07
CA PHE A 35 5.16 -1.23 -1.19
C PHE A 35 4.63 -1.36 0.24
N ASP A 36 4.74 -2.57 0.79
CA ASP A 36 4.31 -2.95 2.13
C ASP A 36 2.82 -2.70 2.39
N THR A 37 2.30 -3.25 3.48
CA THR A 37 0.84 -3.33 3.67
C THR A 37 0.33 -2.73 4.97
N LEU A 38 1.23 -2.26 5.84
CA LEU A 38 0.96 -1.91 7.24
C LEU A 38 0.45 -3.11 8.06
N LEU A 39 0.49 -2.98 9.39
CA LEU A 39 0.13 -4.09 10.26
C LEU A 39 -1.38 -4.34 10.33
N TYR A 40 -2.18 -3.26 10.35
CA TYR A 40 -3.61 -3.38 10.64
C TYR A 40 -4.44 -3.48 9.36
N PRO A 41 -5.32 -4.49 9.22
CA PRO A 41 -6.20 -4.65 8.07
C PRO A 41 -7.02 -3.42 7.71
N GLU A 42 -7.43 -2.63 8.70
CA GLU A 42 -8.19 -1.39 8.45
C GLU A 42 -7.34 -0.36 7.70
N GLU A 43 -6.04 -0.24 8.03
CA GLU A 43 -5.12 0.68 7.36
C GLU A 43 -4.80 0.18 5.95
N THR A 44 -4.57 -1.13 5.75
CA THR A 44 -4.40 -1.70 4.40
C THR A 44 -5.63 -1.46 3.52
N ARG A 45 -6.85 -1.65 4.04
CA ARG A 45 -8.08 -1.38 3.30
C ARG A 45 -8.29 0.10 3.01
N GLN A 46 -7.77 1.00 3.85
CA GLN A 46 -7.74 2.44 3.54
C GLN A 46 -6.84 2.72 2.34
N ILE A 47 -5.68 2.07 2.25
CA ILE A 47 -4.79 2.16 1.07
C ILE A 47 -5.51 1.61 -0.17
N GLN A 48 -6.14 0.44 -0.06
CA GLN A 48 -6.88 -0.16 -1.17
C GLN A 48 -7.99 0.77 -1.70
N ARG A 49 -8.84 1.30 -0.81
CA ARG A 49 -9.88 2.27 -1.21
C ARG A 49 -9.30 3.53 -1.82
N PHE A 50 -8.17 4.01 -1.31
CA PHE A 50 -7.50 5.16 -1.93
C PHE A 50 -7.07 4.85 -3.37
N VAL A 51 -6.50 3.68 -3.63
CA VAL A 51 -6.11 3.27 -4.99
C VAL A 51 -7.34 3.17 -5.90
N GLU A 52 -8.40 2.50 -5.46
CA GLU A 52 -9.58 2.22 -6.28
C GLU A 52 -10.45 3.46 -6.50
N GLU A 53 -10.71 4.24 -5.44
CA GLU A 53 -11.67 5.35 -5.47
C GLU A 53 -11.02 6.67 -5.86
N ARG A 54 -9.80 6.94 -5.36
CA ARG A 54 -9.12 8.24 -5.56
C ARG A 54 -8.20 8.22 -6.78
N LEU A 55 -7.39 7.18 -6.94
CA LEU A 55 -6.51 7.05 -8.11
C LEU A 55 -7.22 6.42 -9.31
N ARG A 56 -8.42 5.86 -9.13
CA ARG A 56 -9.18 5.15 -10.17
C ARG A 56 -8.34 4.08 -10.87
N SER A 57 -7.55 3.35 -10.07
CA SER A 57 -6.58 2.37 -10.54
C SER A 57 -6.69 1.07 -9.74
N THR A 58 -5.85 0.09 -10.07
CA THR A 58 -5.78 -1.21 -9.37
C THR A 58 -4.33 -1.52 -9.00
N VAL A 59 -4.14 -2.19 -7.87
CA VAL A 59 -2.82 -2.68 -7.45
C VAL A 59 -2.44 -3.86 -8.33
N ARG A 60 -1.35 -3.73 -9.08
CA ARG A 60 -0.82 -4.77 -9.98
C ARG A 60 0.31 -5.55 -9.32
N TYR A 61 1.06 -4.89 -8.43
CA TYR A 61 2.16 -5.48 -7.69
C TYR A 61 2.07 -5.10 -6.22
N VAL A 62 2.31 -6.07 -5.35
CA VAL A 62 2.59 -5.85 -3.92
C VAL A 62 4.03 -6.27 -3.68
N ILE A 63 4.86 -5.32 -3.24
CA ILE A 63 6.24 -5.55 -2.85
C ILE A 63 6.28 -5.62 -1.32
N ASN A 64 6.58 -6.79 -0.78
CA ASN A 64 6.86 -6.96 0.63
C ASN A 64 8.37 -6.79 0.82
N SER A 65 8.78 -5.63 1.33
CA SER A 65 10.21 -5.28 1.43
C SER A 65 10.94 -6.10 2.50
N HIS A 66 10.19 -6.69 3.43
CA HIS A 66 10.69 -7.50 4.53
C HIS A 66 9.63 -8.53 4.98
N PHE A 67 10.01 -9.54 5.75
CA PHE A 67 9.10 -10.64 6.13
C PHE A 67 8.20 -10.34 7.34
N HIS A 68 8.40 -9.22 8.04
CA HIS A 68 7.61 -8.89 9.23
C HIS A 68 6.14 -8.60 8.89
N ALA A 69 5.27 -8.68 9.90
CA ALA A 69 3.83 -8.59 9.74
C ALA A 69 3.36 -7.21 9.24
N ASP A 70 4.02 -6.13 9.65
CA ASP A 70 3.75 -4.77 9.18
C ASP A 70 4.05 -4.56 7.70
N HIS A 71 4.86 -5.44 7.10
CA HIS A 71 5.12 -5.47 5.66
C HIS A 71 4.12 -6.37 4.92
N THR A 72 3.81 -7.53 5.50
CA THR A 72 3.17 -8.64 4.76
C THR A 72 1.68 -8.87 5.08
N ALA A 73 1.19 -8.50 6.26
CA ALA A 73 -0.10 -8.97 6.78
C ALA A 73 -1.30 -8.60 5.91
N GLY A 74 -1.26 -7.45 5.26
CA GLY A 74 -2.32 -6.97 4.39
C GLY A 74 -2.27 -7.50 2.95
N THR A 75 -1.23 -8.27 2.58
CA THR A 75 -1.05 -8.80 1.22
C THR A 75 -2.26 -9.61 0.76
N CYS A 76 -2.92 -10.30 1.70
CA CYS A 76 -4.09 -11.13 1.43
C CYS A 76 -5.30 -10.38 0.88
N PHE A 77 -5.33 -9.04 0.91
CA PHE A 77 -6.41 -8.25 0.31
C PHE A 77 -6.23 -8.02 -1.19
N PHE A 78 -5.05 -8.30 -1.76
CA PHE A 78 -4.71 -8.00 -3.15
C PHE A 78 -4.58 -9.27 -4.00
N HIS A 79 -5.68 -10.00 -4.15
CA HIS A 79 -5.74 -11.32 -4.80
C HIS A 79 -5.23 -11.35 -6.25
N GLU A 80 -5.47 -10.28 -7.01
CA GLU A 80 -5.07 -10.17 -8.43
C GLU A 80 -3.68 -9.57 -8.62
N ALA A 81 -3.04 -9.12 -7.54
CA ALA A 81 -1.71 -8.51 -7.61
C ALA A 81 -0.61 -9.57 -7.58
N GLN A 82 0.42 -9.38 -8.39
CA GLN A 82 1.62 -10.18 -8.28
C GLN A 82 2.41 -9.76 -7.03
N VAL A 83 2.72 -10.73 -6.16
CA VAL A 83 3.55 -10.50 -4.97
C VAL A 83 5.02 -10.65 -5.32
N ILE A 84 5.84 -9.68 -4.89
CA ILE A 84 7.30 -9.68 -4.97
C ILE A 84 7.82 -9.58 -3.53
N ALA A 85 8.72 -10.47 -3.13
CA ALA A 85 9.26 -10.57 -1.77
C ALA A 85 10.72 -11.02 -1.78
#